data_AF-A0A357MB13-F1
#
_entry.id   AF-A0A357MB13-F1
#
_cell.length_a   1.000
_cell.length_b   1.000
_cell.length_c   1.000
_cell.angle_alpha   90.00
_cell.angle_beta   90.00
_cell.angle_gamma   90.00
#
_symmetry.space_group_name_H-M   'P 1'
#
loop_
_entity.id
_entity.type
_entity.pdbx_description
1 polymer ?
#
loop_
_entity_poly.entity_id
_entity_poly.type
_entity_poly.pdbx_seq_one_letter_code
_entity_poly.pdbx_strand_id
1 'polypeptide(L)'
;GGDAAPQLYNNNGYQLHLRPYVVGLTPEVNEELNESYLEISILLWTEEIELDWRTGLLRSQHQSLIWRIMTKFSEEFKQTGVFFTNEVLDGVPWEAIVSGNKERLWAFDAAILPVHLFDLYKDFPRDIFSYKDEEIMYVAKKSVWGTEPWHNQRLG
;
A
#
# COMPACT_ATOMS: atom_id res chain seq x y z
N GLY A 1 15.29 10.24 4.30
CA GLY A 1 14.94 9.11 3.42
C GLY A 1 16.03 8.92 2.39
N GLY A 2 16.16 7.71 1.83
CA GLY A 2 17.29 7.35 0.96
C GLY A 2 17.33 8.02 -0.42
N ASP A 3 18.53 8.40 -0.86
CA ASP A 3 18.83 9.01 -2.17
C ASP A 3 18.99 7.97 -3.31
N ALA A 4 18.29 6.84 -3.23
CA ALA A 4 18.40 5.80 -4.25
C ALA A 4 17.86 6.30 -5.60
N ALA A 5 18.61 6.06 -6.67
CA ALA A 5 18.13 6.36 -8.02
C ALA A 5 17.00 5.37 -8.41
N PRO A 6 15.97 5.82 -9.14
CA PRO A 6 14.98 4.92 -9.74
C PRO A 6 15.66 3.91 -10.67
N GLN A 7 15.20 2.66 -10.64
CA GLN A 7 15.63 1.59 -11.51
C GLN A 7 14.52 1.24 -12.50
N LEU A 8 14.89 1.03 -13.76
CA LEU A 8 13.95 0.63 -14.81
C LEU A 8 13.71 -0.89 -14.75
N TYR A 9 12.46 -1.28 -14.61
CA TYR A 9 11.99 -2.66 -14.58
C TYR A 9 11.13 -2.95 -15.82
N ASN A 10 11.29 -4.13 -16.41
CA ASN A 10 10.46 -4.61 -17.51
C ASN A 10 9.41 -5.60 -16.99
N ASN A 11 8.15 -5.18 -17.05
CA ASN A 11 6.98 -5.99 -16.73
C ASN A 11 6.30 -6.45 -18.02
N ASN A 12 6.74 -7.56 -18.60
CA ASN A 12 6.14 -8.14 -19.83
C ASN A 12 6.05 -7.17 -21.01
N GLY A 13 7.09 -6.37 -21.23
CA GLY A 13 7.17 -5.36 -22.29
C GLY A 13 6.78 -3.94 -21.85
N TYR A 14 6.23 -3.78 -20.64
CA TYR A 14 5.93 -2.46 -20.07
C TYR A 14 7.06 -2.02 -19.13
N GLN A 15 7.57 -0.81 -19.33
CA GLN A 15 8.62 -0.23 -18.50
C GLN A 15 8.04 0.46 -17.27
N LEU A 16 8.69 0.27 -16.13
CA LEU A 16 8.34 0.90 -14.86
C LEU A 16 9.59 1.37 -14.13
N HIS A 17 9.55 2.58 -13.60
CA HIS A 17 10.55 3.08 -12.67
C HIS A 17 10.15 2.71 -11.25
N LEU A 18 11.04 1.96 -10.59
CA LEU A 18 10.90 1.55 -9.20
C LEU A 18 12.05 2.15 -8.40
N ARG A 19 11.74 2.80 -7.28
CA ARG A 19 12.74 3.37 -6.38
C ARG A 19 12.53 2.84 -4.97
N PRO A 20 13.48 2.10 -4.39
CA PRO A 20 13.41 1.76 -2.97
C PRO A 20 13.57 3.02 -2.13
N TYR A 21 12.80 3.10 -1.06
CA TYR A 21 12.84 4.19 -0.10
C TYR A 21 12.82 3.63 1.31
N VAL A 22 13.67 4.16 2.18
CA VAL A 22 13.75 3.78 3.58
C VAL A 22 13.86 5.04 4.42
N VAL A 23 13.07 5.11 5.48
CA VAL A 23 13.14 6.20 6.47
C VAL A 23 13.03 5.62 7.87
N GLY A 24 13.92 6.08 8.76
CA GLY A 24 13.82 5.83 10.19
C GLY A 24 13.09 7.00 10.85
N LEU A 25 12.12 6.69 11.69
CA LEU A 25 11.35 7.65 12.46
C LEU A 25 11.59 7.36 13.94
N THR A 26 11.91 8.38 14.72
CA THR A 26 12.16 8.27 16.16
C THR A 26 11.22 9.19 16.92
N PRO A 27 10.97 8.94 18.22
CA PRO A 27 10.19 9.84 19.06
C PRO A 27 10.73 11.28 19.10
N GLU A 28 12.02 11.49 18.81
CA GLU A 28 12.66 12.81 18.77
C GLU A 28 12.23 13.63 17.54
N VAL A 29 11.87 12.97 16.43
CA VAL A 29 11.44 13.61 15.18
C VAL A 29 9.91 13.57 15.01
N ASN A 30 9.23 12.65 15.69
CA ASN A 30 7.77 12.55 15.72
C ASN A 30 7.33 12.14 17.13
N GLU A 31 6.80 13.11 17.90
CA GLU A 31 6.41 12.95 19.30
C GLU A 31 5.22 11.99 19.51
N GLU A 32 4.47 11.66 18.45
CA GLU A 32 3.37 10.69 18.53
C GLU A 32 3.88 9.24 18.61
N LEU A 33 5.17 9.02 18.38
CA LEU A 33 5.79 7.70 18.45
C LEU A 33 6.23 7.35 19.86
N ASN A 34 5.81 6.16 20.31
CA ASN A 34 6.29 5.58 21.57
C ASN A 34 7.62 4.81 21.40
N GLU A 35 7.98 4.46 20.16
CA GLU A 35 9.21 3.73 19.82
C GLU A 35 9.71 4.15 18.43
N SER A 36 10.90 3.70 18.05
CA SER A 36 11.43 4.00 16.71
C SER A 36 10.85 3.05 15.67
N TYR A 37 10.53 3.59 14.49
CA TYR A 37 10.01 2.83 13.35
C TYR A 37 10.95 2.91 12.16
N LEU A 38 10.95 1.85 11.36
CA LEU A 38 11.60 1.82 10.05
C LEU A 38 10.53 1.61 8.99
N GLU A 39 10.30 2.62 8.18
CA GLU A 39 9.46 2.51 7.00
C GLU A 39 10.31 2.04 5.82
N ILE A 40 9.81 1.05 5.09
CA ILE A 40 10.39 0.53 3.87
C ILE A 40 9.32 0.58 2.79
N SER A 41 9.62 1.28 1.69
CA SER A 41 8.68 1.59 0.63
C SER A 41 9.33 1.34 -0.74
N ILE A 42 8.51 0.99 -1.73
CA ILE A 42 8.89 1.01 -3.14
C ILE A 42 8.04 2.07 -3.82
N LEU A 43 8.70 3.11 -4.30
CA LEU A 43 8.05 4.21 -5.00
C LEU A 43 7.98 3.88 -6.49
N LEU A 44 6.81 4.09 -7.08
CA LEU A 44 6.55 3.91 -8.51
C LEU A 44 6.25 5.29 -9.11
N TRP A 45 6.56 5.49 -10.39
CA TRP A 45 6.13 6.71 -11.09
C TRP A 45 4.64 6.65 -11.40
N THR A 46 3.92 7.66 -10.93
CA THR A 46 2.46 7.78 -11.04
C THR A 46 2.01 7.71 -12.50
N GLU A 47 2.68 8.41 -13.41
CA GLU A 47 2.32 8.49 -14.83
C GLU A 47 2.42 7.14 -15.57
N GLU A 48 3.24 6.22 -15.05
CA GLU A 48 3.46 4.91 -15.64
C GLU A 48 2.43 3.88 -15.17
N ILE A 49 1.92 4.03 -13.95
CA ILE A 49 0.96 3.08 -13.36
C ILE A 49 -0.49 3.54 -13.49
N GLU A 50 -0.74 4.85 -13.59
CA GLU A 50 -2.10 5.39 -13.68
C GLU A 50 -2.55 5.57 -15.13
N LEU A 51 -3.82 5.24 -15.37
CA LEU A 51 -4.54 5.48 -16.60
C LEU A 51 -5.18 6.87 -16.61
N ASP A 52 -5.65 7.34 -15.45
CA ASP A 52 -6.29 8.65 -15.27
C ASP A 52 -5.91 9.25 -13.91
N TRP A 53 -5.11 10.33 -13.96
CA TRP A 53 -4.60 11.05 -12.80
C TRP A 53 -5.71 11.68 -11.93
N ARG A 54 -6.92 11.90 -12.47
CA ARG A 54 -8.03 12.48 -11.69
C ARG A 54 -8.68 11.45 -10.80
N THR A 55 -8.72 10.20 -11.25
CA THR A 55 -9.39 9.10 -10.55
C THR A 55 -8.41 8.17 -9.86
N GLY A 56 -7.12 8.24 -10.20
CA GLY A 56 -6.09 7.31 -9.75
C GLY A 56 -6.26 5.91 -10.35
N LEU A 57 -7.10 5.75 -11.38
CA LEU A 57 -7.41 4.44 -11.95
C LEU A 57 -6.12 3.78 -12.47
N LEU A 58 -5.80 2.59 -11.97
CA LEU A 58 -4.59 1.88 -12.35
C LEU A 58 -4.72 1.25 -13.74
N ARG A 59 -3.62 1.29 -14.49
CA ARG A 59 -3.46 0.52 -15.72
C ARG A 59 -3.45 -0.97 -15.42
N SER A 60 -4.35 -1.72 -16.05
CA SER A 60 -4.55 -3.15 -15.78
C SER A 60 -3.28 -3.98 -15.94
N GLN A 61 -2.36 -3.61 -16.85
CA GLN A 61 -1.10 -4.33 -17.03
C GLN A 61 -0.15 -4.29 -15.81
N HIS A 62 -0.32 -3.32 -14.90
CA HIS A 62 0.56 -3.12 -13.74
C HIS A 62 -0.06 -3.61 -12.42
N GLN A 63 -1.39 -3.76 -12.36
CA GLN A 63 -2.11 -4.16 -11.15
C GLN A 63 -1.58 -5.46 -10.53
N SER A 64 -1.35 -6.50 -11.35
CA SER A 64 -0.83 -7.79 -10.86
C SER A 64 0.57 -7.66 -10.26
N LEU A 65 1.45 -6.85 -10.88
CA LEU A 65 2.79 -6.61 -10.35
C LEU A 65 2.75 -5.85 -9.03
N ILE A 66 1.98 -4.77 -8.96
CA ILE A 66 1.81 -3.96 -7.74
C ILE A 66 1.29 -4.86 -6.60
N TRP A 67 0.24 -5.64 -6.86
CA TRP A 67 -0.31 -6.55 -5.87
C TRP A 67 0.71 -7.60 -5.40
N ARG A 68 1.50 -8.19 -6.32
CA ARG A 68 2.58 -9.13 -5.96
C ARG A 68 3.65 -8.50 -5.08
N ILE A 69 4.03 -7.25 -5.36
CA ILE A 69 4.98 -6.50 -4.51
C ILE A 69 4.39 -6.35 -3.10
N MET A 70 3.13 -5.90 -3.00
CA MET A 70 2.45 -5.78 -1.71
C MET A 70 2.40 -7.12 -0.95
N THR A 71 2.06 -8.21 -1.64
CA THR A 71 2.05 -9.56 -1.04
C THR A 71 3.42 -9.91 -0.47
N LYS A 72 4.51 -9.67 -1.22
CA LYS A 72 5.87 -9.93 -0.71
C LYS A 72 6.25 -9.09 0.48
N PHE A 73 5.82 -7.83 0.52
CA PHE A 73 6.02 -7.01 1.71
C PHE A 73 5.21 -7.56 2.90
N SER A 74 4.00 -8.05 2.67
CA SER A 74 3.13 -8.53 3.77
C SER A 74 3.62 -9.83 4.43
N GLU A 75 4.43 -10.62 3.70
CA GLU A 75 5.09 -11.81 4.24
C GLU A 75 6.12 -11.41 5.34
N GLU A 76 6.77 -10.25 5.19
CA GLU A 76 7.86 -9.78 6.05
C GLU A 76 7.38 -8.74 7.09
N PHE A 77 6.51 -7.80 6.71
CA PHE A 77 6.08 -6.65 7.52
C PHE A 77 4.70 -6.87 8.14
N LYS A 78 4.66 -7.71 9.16
CA LYS A 78 3.42 -8.09 9.82
C LYS A 78 2.94 -7.08 10.85
N GLN A 79 3.72 -6.08 11.26
CA GLN A 79 3.41 -5.20 12.39
C GLN A 79 2.35 -4.13 12.06
N THR A 80 2.48 -3.49 10.90
CA THR A 80 1.69 -2.31 10.51
C THR A 80 0.77 -2.57 9.32
N GLY A 81 0.92 -3.72 8.67
CA GLY A 81 0.34 -3.98 7.35
C GLY A 81 1.12 -3.30 6.23
N VAL A 82 0.69 -3.56 5.00
CA VAL A 82 1.28 -3.01 3.78
C VAL A 82 0.23 -2.17 3.07
N PHE A 83 0.60 -0.93 2.74
CA PHE A 83 -0.30 0.02 2.09
C PHE A 83 0.23 0.37 0.70
N PHE A 84 -0.70 0.53 -0.24
CA PHE A 84 -0.45 1.16 -1.51
C PHE A 84 -1.20 2.49 -1.52
N THR A 85 -0.46 3.58 -1.70
CA THR A 85 -0.92 4.96 -1.62
C THR A 85 -0.54 5.69 -2.90
N ASN A 86 -1.26 6.77 -3.19
CA ASN A 86 -0.76 7.81 -4.08
C ASN A 86 0.11 8.81 -3.29
N GLU A 87 0.81 9.66 -4.03
CA GLU A 87 1.78 10.63 -3.49
C GLU A 87 1.21 11.56 -2.40
N VAL A 88 -0.10 11.83 -2.39
CA VAL A 88 -0.75 12.71 -1.41
C VAL A 88 -1.01 11.99 -0.08
N LEU A 89 -1.14 10.67 -0.12
CA LEU A 89 -1.53 9.83 1.01
C LEU A 89 -0.37 9.04 1.61
N ASP A 90 0.86 9.24 1.12
CA ASP A 90 2.05 8.57 1.62
C ASP A 90 2.22 8.76 3.13
N GLY A 91 2.47 7.66 3.85
CA GLY A 91 2.61 7.62 5.30
C GLY A 91 1.31 7.77 6.10
N VAL A 92 0.25 8.36 5.53
CA VAL A 92 -0.99 8.71 6.25
C VAL A 92 -1.68 7.50 6.92
N PRO A 93 -1.82 6.33 6.27
CA PRO A 93 -2.42 5.16 6.94
C PRO A 93 -1.65 4.70 8.18
N TRP A 94 -0.32 4.73 8.11
CA TRP A 94 0.52 4.32 9.22
C TRP A 94 0.45 5.33 10.37
N GLU A 95 0.53 6.63 10.07
CA GLU A 95 0.35 7.70 11.05
C GLU A 95 -1.01 7.60 11.75
N ALA A 96 -2.07 7.24 11.01
CA ALA A 96 -3.40 7.04 11.56
C ALA A 96 -3.46 5.87 12.57
N ILE A 97 -2.68 4.80 12.34
CA ILE A 97 -2.57 3.68 13.28
C ILE A 97 -1.84 4.12 14.55
N VAL A 98 -0.72 4.84 14.40
CA VAL A 98 0.10 5.31 15.52
C VAL A 98 -0.67 6.31 16.39
N SER A 99 -1.28 7.31 15.78
CA SER A 99 -1.99 8.39 16.48
C SER A 99 -3.41 8.03 16.91
N GLY A 100 -3.93 6.87 16.49
CA GLY A 100 -5.31 6.46 16.72
C GLY A 100 -6.35 7.29 15.93
N ASN A 101 -5.92 8.01 14.88
CA ASN A 101 -6.80 8.82 14.05
C ASN A 101 -7.64 7.96 13.09
N LYS A 102 -8.84 7.60 13.53
CA LYS A 102 -9.75 6.73 12.77
C LYS A 102 -10.19 7.28 11.41
N GLU A 103 -10.25 8.59 11.25
CA GLU A 103 -10.70 9.21 10.00
C GLU A 103 -9.72 8.97 8.84
N ARG A 104 -8.45 8.76 9.17
CA ARG A 104 -7.36 8.59 8.20
C ARG A 104 -6.94 7.13 7.99
N LEU A 105 -7.54 6.19 8.70
CA LEU A 105 -7.19 4.76 8.58
C LEU A 105 -7.33 4.22 7.16
N TRP A 106 -8.36 4.67 6.43
CA TRP A 106 -8.66 4.24 5.07
C TRP A 106 -8.01 5.12 3.98
N ALA A 107 -7.00 5.92 4.35
CA ALA A 107 -6.28 6.82 3.44
C ALA A 107 -5.27 6.07 2.54
N PHE A 108 -5.72 5.01 1.86
CA PHE A 108 -4.90 4.21 0.96
C PHE A 108 -5.73 3.73 -0.22
N ASP A 109 -5.08 3.32 -1.30
CA ASP A 109 -5.74 2.77 -2.48
C ASP A 109 -5.83 1.25 -2.45
N ALA A 110 -4.91 0.60 -1.74
CA ALA A 110 -5.05 -0.77 -1.29
C ALA A 110 -4.28 -1.02 0.02
N ALA A 111 -4.68 -2.07 0.74
CA ALA A 111 -3.97 -2.55 1.92
C ALA A 111 -3.99 -4.07 2.02
N ILE A 112 -2.92 -4.62 2.58
CA ILE A 112 -2.83 -5.99 3.07
C ILE A 112 -2.59 -5.91 4.58
N LEU A 113 -3.58 -6.35 5.35
CA LEU A 113 -3.67 -6.13 6.78
C LEU A 113 -3.52 -7.45 7.55
N PRO A 114 -2.64 -7.52 8.56
CA PRO A 114 -2.50 -8.66 9.47
C PRO A 114 -3.69 -8.75 10.44
N VAL A 115 -3.92 -9.95 10.97
CA VAL A 115 -5.04 -10.28 11.88
C VAL A 115 -5.21 -9.31 13.06
N HIS A 116 -4.14 -8.83 13.68
CA HIS A 116 -4.25 -7.95 14.85
C HIS A 116 -4.77 -6.54 14.52
N LEU A 117 -4.81 -6.16 13.24
CA LEU A 117 -5.41 -4.89 12.79
C LEU A 117 -6.88 -5.03 12.40
N PHE A 118 -7.47 -6.23 12.43
CA PHE A 118 -8.85 -6.45 11.95
C PHE A 118 -9.88 -5.61 12.71
N ASP A 119 -9.74 -5.49 14.03
CA ASP A 119 -10.67 -4.71 14.86
C ASP A 119 -10.59 -3.21 14.59
N LEU A 120 -9.41 -2.73 14.17
CA LEU A 120 -9.19 -1.35 13.78
C LEU A 120 -9.89 -1.01 12.45
N TYR A 121 -10.01 -2.01 11.56
CA TYR A 121 -10.55 -1.88 10.20
C TYR A 121 -11.95 -2.50 10.01
N LYS A 122 -12.73 -2.66 11.09
CA LYS A 122 -14.04 -3.32 11.04
C LYS A 122 -15.13 -2.55 10.28
N ASP A 123 -15.00 -1.23 10.16
CA ASP A 123 -16.02 -0.34 9.59
C ASP A 123 -15.71 -0.01 8.11
N PHE A 124 -15.99 -0.97 7.23
CA PHE A 124 -15.64 -0.90 5.80
C PHE A 124 -16.39 0.23 5.06
N PRO A 125 -15.68 1.12 4.33
CA PRO A 125 -16.29 2.00 3.34
C PRO A 125 -17.10 1.23 2.27
N ARG A 126 -18.04 1.90 1.60
CA ARG A 126 -18.84 1.25 0.53
C ARG A 126 -18.03 0.96 -0.75
N ASP A 127 -17.01 1.78 -1.01
CA ASP A 127 -16.23 1.78 -2.25
C ASP A 127 -14.95 0.92 -2.18
N ILE A 128 -14.99 -0.19 -1.45
CA ILE A 128 -13.84 -1.10 -1.37
C ILE A 128 -14.23 -2.53 -1.71
N PHE A 129 -13.33 -3.20 -2.42
CA PHE A 129 -13.24 -4.65 -2.44
C PHE A 129 -12.59 -5.10 -1.14
N SER A 130 -13.04 -6.24 -0.60
CA SER A 130 -12.45 -6.83 0.59
C SER A 130 -12.47 -8.35 0.53
N TYR A 131 -11.37 -8.98 0.94
CA TYR A 131 -11.28 -10.40 1.23
C TYR A 131 -10.65 -10.57 2.61
N LYS A 132 -11.12 -11.54 3.40
CA LYS A 132 -10.60 -11.81 4.74
C LYS A 132 -10.59 -13.30 5.00
N ASP A 133 -9.47 -13.81 5.50
CA ASP A 133 -9.35 -15.13 6.10
C ASP A 133 -8.92 -15.02 7.58
N GLU A 134 -8.39 -16.11 8.15
CA GLU A 134 -7.99 -16.18 9.57
C GLU A 134 -6.72 -15.36 9.89
N GLU A 135 -5.87 -15.10 8.89
CA GLU A 135 -4.55 -14.48 9.09
C GLU A 135 -4.44 -13.10 8.45
N ILE A 136 -5.13 -12.89 7.32
CA ILE A 136 -4.93 -11.73 6.47
C ILE A 136 -6.23 -11.16 5.94
N MET A 137 -6.21 -9.85 5.71
CA MET A 137 -7.30 -9.11 5.09
C MET A 137 -6.76 -8.27 3.95
N TYR A 138 -7.35 -8.46 2.79
CA TYR A 138 -7.08 -7.69 1.59
C TYR A 138 -8.14 -6.63 1.40
N VAL A 139 -7.70 -5.42 1.08
CA VAL A 139 -8.58 -4.29 0.81
C VAL A 139 -8.07 -3.55 -0.43
N ALA A 140 -8.97 -3.15 -1.31
CA ALA A 140 -8.66 -2.32 -2.46
C ALA A 140 -9.81 -1.37 -2.80
N LYS A 141 -9.53 -0.10 -3.10
CA LYS A 141 -10.56 0.84 -3.57
C LYS A 141 -11.07 0.44 -4.95
N LYS A 142 -12.39 0.37 -5.12
CA LYS A 142 -12.99 -0.05 -6.40
C LYS A 142 -12.72 0.97 -7.50
N SER A 143 -12.77 2.25 -7.17
CA SER A 143 -12.48 3.37 -8.09
C SER A 143 -11.05 3.34 -8.65
N VAL A 144 -10.08 2.84 -7.88
CA VAL A 144 -8.66 2.77 -8.28
C VAL A 144 -8.33 1.46 -9.00
N TRP A 145 -8.86 0.33 -8.52
CA TRP A 145 -8.49 -0.99 -9.04
C TRP A 145 -9.43 -1.49 -10.15
N GLY A 146 -10.69 -1.07 -10.16
CA GLY A 146 -11.72 -1.54 -11.10
C GLY A 146 -12.18 -2.99 -10.88
N THR A 147 -11.28 -3.88 -10.43
CA THR A 147 -11.54 -5.29 -10.12
C THR A 147 -10.75 -5.75 -8.88
N GLU A 148 -11.06 -6.94 -8.37
CA GLU A 148 -10.36 -7.51 -7.21
C GLU A 148 -8.93 -7.96 -7.57
N PRO A 149 -7.89 -7.43 -6.91
CA PRO A 149 -6.51 -7.67 -7.34
C PRO A 149 -5.96 -9.05 -7.00
N TRP A 150 -6.48 -9.69 -5.95
CA TRP A 150 -6.03 -11.01 -5.48
C TRP A 150 -6.51 -12.17 -6.34
N HIS A 151 -7.47 -12.00 -7.24
CA HIS A 151 -7.97 -13.10 -8.07
C HIS A 151 -6.99 -13.53 -9.17
N ASN A 152 -6.13 -12.63 -9.64
CA ASN A 152 -5.16 -12.92 -10.70
C ASN A 152 -3.93 -13.72 -10.21
N GLN A 153 -3.77 -13.93 -8.90
CA GLN A 153 -2.64 -14.70 -8.35
C GLN A 153 -2.87 -16.21 -8.32
N ARG A 154 -4.10 -16.70 -8.55
CA ARG A 154 -4.43 -18.15 -8.54
C ARG A 154 -4.05 -18.89 -9.84
N LEU A 155 -3.39 -18.22 -10.78
CA LEU A 155 -3.00 -18.77 -12.09
C LEU A 155 -1.47 -18.81 -12.30
N GLY A 156 -0.68 -18.71 -11.24
CA GLY A 156 0.78 -18.80 -11.27
C GLY A 156 1.29 -20.07 -10.59
#